data_AF-A0A954L7X6-F1
#
_entry.id   AF-A0A954L7X6-F1
#
_cell.length_a   1.000
_cell.length_b   1.000
_cell.length_c   1.000
_cell.angle_alpha   90.00
_cell.angle_beta   90.00
_cell.angle_gamma   90.00
#
_symmetry.space_group_name_H-M   'P 1'
#
loop_
_entity.id
_entity.type
_entity.pdbx_description
1 polymer ?
#
loop_
_entity_poly.entity_id
_entity_poly.type
_entity_poly.pdbx_seq_one_letter_code
_entity_poly.pdbx_strand_id
1 'polypeptide(L)'
;GAICEAITSHELDSPAAVKQCTKAGSGCGGCMPLVTDLFTAQMKALGREVTNHICEHFSYTRTELFALVRTRALTTFREVLNECGNGGNGCEVCKPAVTSILAGLWNDYILNPEHQTLQDSNDRFLANTQRNGTYSVVPRVPGGEIKPDQLIALGEVAKKYGLYSKITGGQRVDLFGAQVQDLPAIWDELIAAGFESGHAYGKALRTVKSCVGTTWCRYGVQDAVGFAIQLEHRYKGIRAPHKVKMAVSGCTRECAEAQSKDIGLIATENGYNIYVCGNGGATPRHAELLIADCDSEMAIRYIDRFFVYYIMTADKLTRTSVWREKLEGGIDHIRDVVVHDKLGIAGELESMMQHLVDTYQCEWTRTVNDPERRRFFRQFVNTDETEPTIEIVSEREQCRPGDWPSELVSLGQFVSLEDRRAEIESRHAQDLENTRWIHVGKVDDFPFDGGATIKYGKVQIAVFNFTSRGEWYASQNMCPHRKAFVLSRGMVGDAAGIPKVACPLHKKTFNLRDGSSLQGEDYRIRTFPVKVDGGNVYLDLPPTDVLDKLLATEIGCKLATSCSTNVDDVVPLEV
;
A
#
# COMPACT_ATOMS: atom_id res chain seq x y z
N GLY A 1 -3.71 -27.55 15.30
CA GLY A 1 -3.22 -27.92 16.64
C GLY A 1 -2.71 -26.69 17.36
N ALA A 2 -1.43 -26.36 17.21
CA ALA A 2 -0.73 -25.37 18.03
C ALA A 2 -1.42 -23.99 18.18
N ILE A 3 -1.97 -23.40 17.11
CA ILE A 3 -2.67 -22.10 17.21
C ILE A 3 -3.95 -22.21 18.05
N CYS A 4 -4.82 -23.18 17.75
CA CYS A 4 -6.06 -23.43 18.49
C CYS A 4 -5.81 -23.79 19.96
N GLU A 5 -4.75 -24.56 20.19
CA GLU A 5 -4.29 -24.91 21.54
C GLU A 5 -3.81 -23.67 22.29
N ALA A 6 -2.97 -22.83 21.68
CA ALA A 6 -2.51 -21.59 22.30
C ALA A 6 -3.67 -20.63 22.63
N ILE A 7 -4.67 -20.52 21.75
CA ILE A 7 -5.89 -19.73 22.00
C ILE A 7 -6.59 -20.20 23.29
N THR A 8 -6.66 -21.51 23.49
CA THR A 8 -7.38 -22.09 24.63
C THR A 8 -6.52 -22.06 25.90
N SER A 9 -5.28 -22.54 25.83
CA SER A 9 -4.37 -22.69 26.98
C SER A 9 -3.88 -21.36 27.54
N HIS A 10 -3.78 -20.32 26.71
CA HIS A 10 -3.34 -18.98 27.13
C HIS A 10 -4.49 -17.96 27.10
N GLU A 11 -5.73 -18.40 26.93
CA GLU A 11 -6.93 -17.56 26.92
C GLU A 11 -6.83 -16.34 25.99
N LEU A 12 -6.22 -16.51 24.82
CA LEU A 12 -5.95 -15.41 23.89
C LEU A 12 -7.27 -14.88 23.31
N ASP A 13 -7.44 -13.57 23.33
CA ASP A 13 -8.70 -12.87 23.04
C ASP A 13 -8.73 -12.13 21.69
N SER A 14 -7.63 -12.18 20.95
CA SER A 14 -7.48 -11.47 19.69
C SER A 14 -6.46 -12.13 18.75
N PRO A 15 -6.59 -11.96 17.42
CA PRO A 15 -5.56 -12.38 16.46
C PRO A 15 -4.17 -11.75 16.75
N ALA A 16 -4.14 -10.55 17.36
CA ALA A 16 -2.91 -9.90 17.79
C ALA A 16 -2.24 -10.67 18.93
N ALA A 17 -3.00 -11.09 19.95
CA ALA A 17 -2.51 -11.93 21.04
C ALA A 17 -2.02 -13.29 20.53
N VAL A 18 -2.74 -13.91 19.58
CA VAL A 18 -2.30 -15.14 18.89
C VAL A 18 -0.96 -14.95 18.20
N LYS A 19 -0.79 -13.86 17.44
CA LYS A 19 0.48 -13.53 16.79
C LYS A 19 1.60 -13.31 17.80
N GLN A 20 1.35 -12.61 18.90
CA GLN A 20 2.36 -12.34 19.92
C GLN A 20 2.83 -13.62 20.60
N CYS A 21 1.90 -14.51 20.96
CA CYS A 21 2.14 -15.77 21.64
C CYS A 21 2.83 -16.80 20.72
N THR A 22 2.27 -17.04 19.53
CA THR A 22 2.70 -18.14 18.64
C THR A 22 3.75 -17.73 17.61
N LYS A 23 3.99 -16.42 17.47
CA LYS A 23 4.77 -15.81 16.39
C LYS A 23 4.21 -16.06 14.98
N ALA A 24 3.02 -16.63 14.83
CA ALA A 24 2.36 -16.83 13.54
C ALA A 24 2.08 -15.47 12.87
N GLY A 25 2.53 -15.29 11.62
CA GLY A 25 2.38 -14.04 10.87
C GLY A 25 3.35 -12.91 11.27
N SER A 26 4.40 -13.21 12.02
CA SER A 26 5.46 -12.24 12.38
C SER A 26 6.42 -11.88 11.23
N GLY A 27 6.56 -12.75 10.22
CA GLY A 27 7.39 -12.54 9.02
C GLY A 27 6.69 -11.67 7.96
N CYS A 28 6.34 -12.24 6.80
CA CYS A 28 5.71 -11.49 5.70
C CYS A 28 4.21 -11.18 5.92
N GLY A 29 3.60 -11.72 6.97
CA GLY A 29 2.16 -11.54 7.27
C GLY A 29 1.20 -12.28 6.35
N GLY A 30 1.68 -13.02 5.34
CA GLY A 30 0.82 -13.69 4.35
C GLY A 30 -0.17 -14.71 4.93
N CYS A 31 0.14 -15.30 6.08
CA CYS A 31 -0.73 -16.24 6.79
C CYS A 31 -1.71 -15.58 7.79
N MET A 32 -1.63 -14.26 8.02
CA MET A 32 -2.50 -13.57 8.98
C MET A 32 -4.01 -13.74 8.73
N PRO A 33 -4.50 -13.77 7.47
CA PRO A 33 -5.91 -14.08 7.22
C PRO A 33 -6.32 -15.44 7.76
N LEU A 34 -5.51 -16.48 7.52
CA LEU A 34 -5.76 -17.82 8.04
C LEU A 34 -5.70 -17.88 9.57
N VAL A 35 -4.76 -17.17 10.20
CA VAL A 35 -4.69 -17.05 11.67
C VAL A 35 -5.98 -16.43 12.22
N THR A 36 -6.50 -15.41 11.54
CA THR A 36 -7.75 -14.73 11.94
C THR A 36 -8.96 -15.63 11.75
N ASP A 37 -9.03 -16.38 10.64
CA ASP A 37 -10.11 -17.34 10.39
C ASP A 37 -10.08 -18.49 11.42
N LEU A 38 -8.88 -19.00 11.76
CA LEU A 38 -8.71 -20.03 12.81
C LEU A 38 -9.09 -19.51 14.19
N PHE A 39 -8.70 -18.28 14.53
CA PHE A 39 -9.11 -17.62 15.77
C PHE A 39 -10.64 -17.52 15.87
N THR A 40 -11.27 -17.04 14.80
CA THR A 40 -12.73 -16.88 14.74
C THR A 40 -13.44 -18.22 14.88
N ALA A 41 -12.97 -19.24 14.17
CA ALA A 41 -13.51 -20.60 14.26
C ALA A 41 -13.37 -21.19 15.67
N GLN A 42 -12.21 -21.00 16.32
CA GLN A 42 -11.97 -21.50 17.67
C GLN A 42 -12.84 -20.79 18.71
N MET A 43 -12.95 -19.46 18.64
CA MET A 43 -13.82 -18.70 19.54
C MET A 43 -15.29 -19.12 19.41
N LYS A 44 -15.76 -19.33 18.18
CA LYS A 44 -17.09 -19.88 17.91
C LYS A 44 -17.26 -21.28 18.53
N ALA A 45 -16.25 -22.15 18.41
CA ALA A 45 -16.27 -23.48 19.02
C ALA A 45 -16.30 -23.43 20.56
N LEU A 46 -15.72 -22.39 21.16
CA LEU A 46 -15.78 -22.11 22.61
C LEU A 46 -17.08 -21.40 23.04
N GLY A 47 -18.03 -21.17 22.13
CA GLY A 47 -19.26 -20.43 22.41
C GLY A 47 -19.05 -18.94 22.68
N ARG A 48 -17.89 -18.39 22.31
CA ARG A 48 -17.56 -16.97 22.47
C ARG A 48 -17.90 -16.23 21.17
N GLU A 49 -18.55 -15.08 21.33
CA GLU A 49 -18.86 -14.21 20.20
C GLU A 49 -17.61 -13.45 19.73
N VAL A 50 -17.35 -13.48 18.42
CA VAL A 50 -16.26 -12.71 17.81
C VAL A 50 -16.87 -11.53 17.08
N THR A 51 -16.58 -10.33 17.54
CA THR A 51 -17.00 -9.12 16.85
C THR A 51 -16.22 -8.96 15.55
N ASN A 52 -16.90 -8.58 14.47
CA ASN A 52 -16.25 -8.26 13.18
C ASN A 52 -16.08 -6.75 13.01
N HIS A 53 -15.84 -6.06 14.12
CA HIS A 53 -15.56 -4.63 14.15
C HIS A 53 -14.26 -4.32 13.38
N ILE A 54 -14.16 -3.13 12.80
CA ILE A 54 -12.95 -2.73 12.06
C ILE A 54 -11.72 -2.70 12.97
N CYS A 55 -11.84 -2.04 14.13
CA CYS A 55 -10.82 -1.95 15.19
C CYS A 55 -11.43 -1.26 16.43
N GLU A 56 -10.62 -0.99 17.46
CA GLU A 56 -11.04 -0.26 18.67
C GLU A 56 -11.70 1.13 18.43
N HIS A 57 -11.46 1.73 17.26
CA HIS A 57 -12.01 3.03 16.89
C HIS A 57 -13.44 2.96 16.33
N PHE A 58 -13.87 1.80 15.85
CA PHE A 58 -15.14 1.63 15.12
C PHE A 58 -15.79 0.29 15.49
N SER A 59 -16.88 0.35 16.25
CA SER A 59 -17.70 -0.82 16.64
C SER A 59 -18.68 -1.25 15.55
N TYR A 60 -18.25 -1.19 14.28
CA TYR A 60 -19.03 -1.56 13.11
C TYR A 60 -18.20 -2.45 12.19
N THR A 61 -18.86 -3.35 11.48
CA THR A 61 -18.29 -4.01 10.32
C THR A 61 -18.01 -2.99 9.21
N ARG A 62 -17.17 -3.35 8.23
CA ARG A 62 -16.93 -2.47 7.06
C ARG A 62 -18.23 -2.17 6.31
N THR A 63 -19.10 -3.15 6.14
CA THR A 63 -20.37 -3.00 5.40
C THR A 63 -21.33 -2.05 6.11
N GLU A 64 -21.47 -2.17 7.43
CA GLU A 64 -22.27 -1.22 8.22
C GLU A 64 -21.67 0.18 8.17
N LEU A 65 -20.34 0.31 8.30
CA LEU A 65 -19.69 1.60 8.21
C LEU A 65 -19.88 2.24 6.82
N PHE A 66 -19.77 1.46 5.74
CA PHE A 66 -20.05 1.93 4.38
C PHE A 66 -21.47 2.50 4.27
N ALA A 67 -22.46 1.78 4.79
CA ALA A 67 -23.86 2.22 4.78
C ALA A 67 -24.06 3.52 5.59
N LEU A 68 -23.42 3.64 6.76
CA LEU A 68 -23.47 4.85 7.59
C LEU A 68 -22.85 6.07 6.89
N VAL A 69 -21.64 5.92 6.35
CA VAL A 69 -20.92 6.98 5.63
C VAL A 69 -21.74 7.48 4.45
N ARG A 70 -22.32 6.56 3.68
CA ARG A 70 -23.19 6.91 2.55
C ARG A 70 -24.46 7.64 3.01
N THR A 71 -25.17 7.07 3.99
CA THR A 71 -26.48 7.59 4.43
C THR A 71 -26.37 8.99 5.04
N ARG A 72 -25.26 9.27 5.74
CA ARG A 72 -24.99 10.57 6.35
C ARG A 72 -24.19 11.51 5.45
N ALA A 73 -23.83 11.08 4.23
CA ALA A 73 -23.03 11.83 3.27
C ALA A 73 -21.70 12.37 3.86
N LEU A 74 -20.99 11.54 4.64
CA LEU A 74 -19.73 11.94 5.26
C LEU A 74 -18.59 11.84 4.25
N THR A 75 -17.77 12.88 4.16
CA THR A 75 -16.76 13.04 3.09
C THR A 75 -15.33 12.98 3.61
N THR A 76 -15.12 13.23 4.91
CA THR A 76 -13.78 13.23 5.51
C THR A 76 -13.62 12.14 6.56
N PHE A 77 -12.39 11.66 6.77
CA PHE A 77 -12.12 10.70 7.84
C PHE A 77 -12.47 11.23 9.22
N ARG A 78 -12.32 12.54 9.46
CA ARG A 78 -12.63 13.14 10.74
C ARG A 78 -14.13 13.12 11.02
N GLU A 79 -14.96 13.42 10.02
CA GLU A 79 -16.41 13.27 10.10
C GLU A 79 -16.78 11.82 10.42
N VAL A 80 -16.26 10.86 9.66
CA VAL A 80 -16.52 9.43 9.88
C VAL A 80 -16.13 8.99 11.29
N LEU A 81 -14.96 9.42 11.79
CA LEU A 81 -14.47 9.04 13.11
C LEU A 81 -15.27 9.68 14.25
N ASN A 82 -15.75 10.91 14.08
CA ASN A 82 -16.58 11.60 15.07
C ASN A 82 -18.00 11.04 15.13
N GLU A 83 -18.58 10.73 13.96
CA GLU A 83 -19.98 10.36 13.86
C GLU A 83 -20.26 8.87 13.97
N CYS A 84 -19.30 8.04 13.55
CA CYS A 84 -19.43 6.58 13.48
C CYS A 84 -18.36 5.86 14.32
N GLY A 85 -17.43 6.59 14.93
CA GLY A 85 -16.35 6.03 15.73
C GLY A 85 -16.28 6.62 17.14
N ASN A 86 -15.11 6.51 17.77
CA ASN A 86 -14.86 7.00 19.13
C ASN A 86 -14.30 8.43 19.19
N GLY A 87 -14.16 9.12 18.05
CA GLY A 87 -13.59 10.48 17.98
C GLY A 87 -12.08 10.60 18.21
N GLY A 88 -11.32 9.50 18.33
CA GLY A 88 -9.87 9.44 18.54
C GLY A 88 -9.03 9.88 17.33
N ASN A 89 -7.87 9.24 17.06
CA ASN A 89 -7.01 9.58 15.90
C ASN A 89 -6.93 8.45 14.85
N GLY A 90 -7.53 7.29 15.14
CA GLY A 90 -7.49 6.13 14.26
C GLY A 90 -6.13 5.44 14.24
N CYS A 91 -6.05 4.36 13.45
CA CYS A 91 -4.87 3.52 13.33
C CYS A 91 -4.65 3.04 11.89
N GLU A 92 -3.57 2.29 11.69
CA GLU A 92 -3.18 1.64 10.44
C GLU A 92 -4.19 0.64 9.87
N VAL A 93 -5.25 0.32 10.63
CA VAL A 93 -6.35 -0.54 10.17
C VAL A 93 -7.52 0.30 9.65
N CYS A 94 -8.02 1.26 10.44
CA CYS A 94 -9.23 1.99 10.07
C CYS A 94 -8.98 3.12 9.07
N LYS A 95 -7.83 3.80 9.10
CA LYS A 95 -7.51 4.87 8.14
C LYS A 95 -7.57 4.39 6.68
N PRO A 96 -6.88 3.29 6.27
CA PRO A 96 -6.99 2.78 4.91
C PRO A 96 -8.38 2.17 4.61
N ALA A 97 -9.07 1.63 5.62
CA ALA A 97 -10.42 1.09 5.42
C ALA A 97 -11.43 2.19 5.11
N VAL A 98 -11.41 3.29 5.86
CA VAL A 98 -12.30 4.44 5.67
C VAL A 98 -11.97 5.20 4.40
N THR A 99 -10.69 5.43 4.07
CA THR A 99 -10.33 6.05 2.79
C THR A 99 -10.76 5.22 1.59
N SER A 100 -10.71 3.88 1.69
CA SER A 100 -11.28 2.99 0.67
C SER A 100 -12.80 3.15 0.54
N ILE A 101 -13.54 3.36 1.64
CA ILE A 101 -14.98 3.63 1.61
C ILE A 101 -15.24 4.99 0.95
N LEU A 102 -14.55 6.05 1.39
CA LEU A 102 -14.68 7.40 0.84
C LEU A 102 -14.36 7.44 -0.66
N ALA A 103 -13.28 6.78 -1.09
CA ALA A 103 -12.93 6.70 -2.51
C ALA A 103 -13.98 5.92 -3.33
N GLY A 104 -14.62 4.91 -2.75
CA GLY A 104 -15.70 4.15 -3.40
C GLY A 104 -17.06 4.85 -3.42
N LEU A 105 -17.22 5.95 -2.68
CA LEU A 105 -18.45 6.75 -2.64
C LEU A 105 -18.29 8.07 -3.40
N TRP A 106 -17.18 8.78 -3.19
CA TRP A 106 -16.99 10.17 -3.61
C TRP A 106 -15.84 10.36 -4.60
N ASN A 107 -14.90 9.41 -4.66
CA ASN A 107 -13.76 9.40 -5.58
C ASN A 107 -12.91 10.70 -5.58
N ASP A 108 -12.81 11.34 -4.42
CA ASP A 108 -11.94 12.50 -4.25
C ASP A 108 -10.46 12.16 -4.47
N TYR A 109 -9.70 13.18 -4.83
CA TYR A 109 -8.28 13.02 -5.09
C TYR A 109 -7.53 12.57 -3.83
N ILE A 110 -6.93 11.39 -3.88
CA ILE A 110 -6.34 10.72 -2.71
C ILE A 110 -5.15 11.45 -2.06
N LEU A 111 -4.53 12.41 -2.76
CA LEU A 111 -3.48 13.27 -2.20
C LEU A 111 -3.99 14.68 -1.81
N ASN A 112 -5.31 14.89 -1.73
CA ASN A 112 -5.83 16.04 -1.01
C ASN A 112 -5.34 16.00 0.46
N PRO A 113 -5.09 17.16 1.11
CA PRO A 113 -4.57 17.20 2.48
C PRO A 113 -5.36 16.37 3.50
N GLU A 114 -6.67 16.27 3.32
CA GLU A 114 -7.57 15.49 4.19
C GLU A 114 -7.46 13.97 4.01
N HIS A 115 -6.78 13.50 2.97
CA HIS A 115 -6.71 12.08 2.59
C HIS A 115 -5.29 11.52 2.58
N GLN A 116 -4.30 12.35 2.21
CA GLN A 116 -2.94 11.91 1.86
C GLN A 116 -2.29 11.02 2.93
N THR A 117 -2.37 11.40 4.20
CA THR A 117 -1.71 10.69 5.32
C THR A 117 -2.52 9.52 5.87
N LEU A 118 -3.75 9.35 5.38
CA LEU A 118 -4.62 8.23 5.69
C LEU A 118 -4.45 7.06 4.70
N GLN A 119 -3.83 7.32 3.55
CA GLN A 119 -3.55 6.32 2.52
C GLN A 119 -2.50 5.32 3.00
N ASP A 120 -2.59 4.08 2.52
CA ASP A 120 -1.46 3.16 2.58
C ASP A 120 -0.28 3.74 1.79
N SER A 121 0.94 3.35 2.14
CA SER A 121 2.18 3.90 1.58
C SER A 121 2.23 3.87 0.06
N ASN A 122 1.66 2.85 -0.57
CA ASN A 122 1.64 2.77 -2.03
C ASN A 122 0.74 3.83 -2.68
N ASP A 123 -0.43 4.11 -2.09
CA ASP A 123 -1.34 5.16 -2.56
C ASP A 123 -0.80 6.56 -2.20
N ARG A 124 -0.18 6.73 -1.03
CA ARG A 124 0.44 8.01 -0.60
C ARG A 124 1.53 8.53 -1.55
N PHE A 125 2.28 7.63 -2.20
CA PHE A 125 3.34 7.98 -3.15
C PHE A 125 2.99 7.65 -4.60
N LEU A 126 1.75 7.23 -4.87
CA LEU A 126 1.28 6.84 -6.20
C LEU A 126 2.21 5.85 -6.92
N ALA A 127 2.87 4.97 -6.17
CA ALA A 127 3.87 4.04 -6.67
C ALA A 127 4.07 2.88 -5.69
N ASN A 128 4.36 1.67 -6.18
CA ASN A 128 4.59 0.54 -5.27
C ASN A 128 5.95 0.71 -4.63
N THR A 129 5.97 0.74 -3.30
CA THR A 129 7.22 0.66 -2.55
C THR A 129 7.83 -0.73 -2.76
N GLN A 130 9.09 -0.74 -3.17
CA GLN A 130 9.89 -1.95 -3.34
C GLN A 130 10.60 -2.29 -2.02
N ARG A 131 11.12 -3.52 -1.92
CA ARG A 131 11.76 -4.02 -0.69
C ARG A 131 12.90 -3.13 -0.20
N ASN A 132 13.53 -2.38 -1.10
CA ASN A 132 14.64 -1.47 -0.88
C ASN A 132 14.25 -0.01 -0.60
N GLY A 133 12.95 0.30 -0.48
CA GLY A 133 12.48 1.67 -0.27
C GLY A 133 12.45 2.56 -1.53
N THR A 134 12.87 2.04 -2.69
CA THR A 134 12.61 2.64 -4.01
C THR A 134 11.21 2.28 -4.50
N TYR A 135 10.85 2.76 -5.68
CA TYR A 135 9.49 2.69 -6.21
C TYR A 135 9.45 2.04 -7.59
N SER A 136 8.29 1.48 -7.94
CA SER A 136 8.01 1.07 -9.31
C SER A 136 7.12 2.09 -10.03
N VAL A 137 7.45 2.34 -11.30
CA VAL A 137 6.72 3.18 -12.23
C VAL A 137 6.10 2.25 -13.28
N VAL A 138 4.77 2.27 -13.36
CA VAL A 138 4.02 1.39 -14.26
C VAL A 138 2.96 2.21 -14.98
N PRO A 139 3.28 2.68 -16.20
CA PRO A 139 2.32 3.39 -17.04
C PRO A 139 1.16 2.50 -17.48
N ARG A 140 0.02 3.12 -17.78
CA ARG A 140 -1.14 2.41 -18.31
C ARG A 140 -0.89 2.02 -19.77
N VAL A 141 -1.24 0.79 -20.14
CA VAL A 141 -1.22 0.27 -21.52
C VAL A 141 -2.54 -0.47 -21.74
N PRO A 142 -3.63 0.24 -22.08
CA PRO A 142 -4.96 -0.35 -22.19
C PRO A 142 -5.00 -1.52 -23.18
N GLY A 143 -5.53 -2.66 -22.74
CA GLY A 143 -5.62 -3.86 -23.58
C GLY A 143 -4.28 -4.44 -24.04
N GLY A 144 -3.15 -3.94 -23.52
CA GLY A 144 -1.81 -4.27 -23.99
C GLY A 144 -1.40 -3.61 -25.32
N GLU A 145 -2.18 -2.65 -25.82
CA GLU A 145 -1.89 -1.93 -27.05
C GLU A 145 -1.02 -0.70 -26.79
N ILE A 146 0.13 -0.61 -27.47
CA ILE A 146 1.13 0.43 -27.26
C ILE A 146 1.68 0.95 -28.58
N LYS A 147 1.83 2.28 -28.71
CA LYS A 147 2.39 2.91 -29.90
C LYS A 147 3.93 2.74 -29.95
N PRO A 148 4.55 2.70 -31.13
CA PRO A 148 6.02 2.67 -31.25
C PRO A 148 6.72 3.80 -30.49
N ASP A 149 6.24 5.04 -30.60
CA ASP A 149 6.84 6.19 -29.90
C ASP A 149 6.74 6.07 -28.38
N GLN A 150 5.65 5.48 -27.87
CA GLN A 150 5.47 5.19 -26.45
C GLN A 150 6.46 4.12 -25.96
N LEU A 151 6.73 3.09 -26.78
CA LEU A 151 7.76 2.10 -26.47
C LEU A 151 9.16 2.73 -26.41
N ILE A 152 9.47 3.64 -27.34
CA ILE A 152 10.74 4.40 -27.34
C ILE A 152 10.85 5.24 -26.06
N ALA A 153 9.81 6.01 -25.72
CA ALA A 153 9.77 6.84 -24.52
C ALA A 153 10.00 6.04 -23.23
N LEU A 154 9.38 4.84 -23.10
CA LEU A 154 9.64 3.96 -21.96
C LEU A 154 11.12 3.56 -21.87
N GLY A 155 11.76 3.24 -23.00
CA GLY A 155 13.18 2.88 -23.05
C GLY A 155 14.10 4.06 -22.71
N GLU A 156 13.78 5.26 -23.18
CA GLU A 156 14.53 6.48 -22.90
C GLU A 156 14.46 6.86 -21.42
N VAL A 157 13.25 6.86 -20.84
CA VAL A 157 13.03 7.10 -19.40
C VAL A 157 13.75 6.04 -18.57
N ALA A 158 13.62 4.76 -18.93
CA ALA A 158 14.30 3.68 -18.20
C ALA A 158 15.83 3.88 -18.21
N LYS A 159 16.40 4.24 -19.36
CA LYS A 159 17.85 4.50 -19.49
C LYS A 159 18.29 5.72 -18.71
N LYS A 160 17.53 6.82 -18.77
CA LYS A 160 17.84 8.09 -18.10
C LYS A 160 17.90 7.95 -16.57
N TYR A 161 16.97 7.19 -16.01
CA TYR A 161 16.84 7.02 -14.56
C TYR A 161 17.39 5.69 -14.04
N GLY A 162 18.06 4.90 -14.88
CA GLY A 162 18.67 3.61 -14.49
C GLY A 162 17.66 2.57 -14.00
N LEU A 163 16.45 2.54 -14.58
CA LEU A 163 15.34 1.72 -14.11
C LEU A 163 15.40 0.29 -14.67
N TYR A 164 15.31 -0.69 -13.77
CA TYR A 164 15.13 -2.09 -14.16
C TYR A 164 13.80 -2.25 -14.91
N SER A 165 13.83 -2.89 -16.07
CA SER A 165 12.68 -2.97 -16.97
C SER A 165 12.21 -4.41 -17.15
N LYS A 166 10.89 -4.63 -17.04
CA LYS A 166 10.30 -5.98 -17.15
C LYS A 166 8.92 -5.97 -17.79
N ILE A 167 8.70 -6.85 -18.77
CA ILE A 167 7.36 -7.14 -19.30
C ILE A 167 6.57 -7.98 -18.28
N THR A 168 5.33 -7.61 -18.04
CA THR A 168 4.45 -8.27 -17.07
C THR A 168 3.41 -9.15 -17.74
N GLY A 169 2.86 -10.11 -16.98
CA GLY A 169 1.72 -10.92 -17.41
C GLY A 169 0.42 -10.15 -17.63
N GLY A 170 0.38 -8.85 -17.29
CA GLY A 170 -0.71 -7.93 -17.58
C GLY A 170 -0.48 -7.08 -18.83
N GLN A 171 0.39 -7.51 -19.75
CA GLN A 171 0.69 -6.83 -21.02
C GLN A 171 1.19 -5.39 -20.85
N ARG A 172 2.08 -5.18 -19.87
CA ARG A 172 2.66 -3.87 -19.54
C ARG A 172 4.16 -3.97 -19.30
N VAL A 173 4.84 -2.83 -19.34
CA VAL A 173 6.23 -2.67 -18.90
C VAL A 173 6.22 -2.10 -17.49
N ASP A 174 6.84 -2.81 -16.56
CA ASP A 174 7.16 -2.29 -15.23
C ASP A 174 8.59 -1.76 -15.22
N LEU A 175 8.76 -0.56 -14.68
CA LEU A 175 10.05 0.08 -14.40
C LEU A 175 10.28 0.09 -12.88
N PHE A 176 11.42 -0.40 -12.41
CA PHE A 176 11.73 -0.50 -10.97
C PHE A 176 13.01 0.26 -10.63
N GLY A 177 13.12 0.72 -9.38
CA GLY A 177 14.33 1.36 -8.89
C GLY A 177 14.25 2.89 -8.77
N ALA A 178 13.10 3.49 -9.12
CA ALA A 178 12.92 4.93 -9.05
C ALA A 178 13.03 5.44 -7.61
N GLN A 179 13.82 6.49 -7.38
CA GLN A 179 13.85 7.16 -6.08
C GLN A 179 12.59 8.02 -5.91
N VAL A 180 12.21 8.30 -4.67
CA VAL A 180 10.97 9.06 -4.38
C VAL A 180 10.99 10.44 -5.04
N GLN A 181 12.15 11.11 -5.00
CA GLN A 181 12.38 12.44 -5.56
C GLN A 181 12.35 12.49 -7.09
N ASP A 182 12.62 11.36 -7.74
CA ASP A 182 12.62 11.28 -9.21
C ASP A 182 11.23 11.03 -9.78
N LEU A 183 10.29 10.53 -8.96
CA LEU A 183 8.95 10.14 -9.43
C LEU A 183 8.24 11.26 -10.20
N PRO A 184 8.16 12.52 -9.71
CA PRO A 184 7.49 13.59 -10.45
C PRO A 184 8.11 13.83 -11.83
N ALA A 185 9.45 13.85 -11.93
CA ALA A 185 10.14 14.10 -13.20
C ALA A 185 9.98 12.93 -14.20
N ILE A 186 10.03 11.69 -13.70
CA ILE A 186 9.74 10.51 -14.51
C ILE A 186 8.32 10.58 -15.08
N TRP A 187 7.34 10.96 -14.25
CA TRP A 187 5.94 11.06 -14.70
C TRP A 187 5.68 12.25 -15.62
N ASP A 188 6.40 13.38 -15.47
CA ASP A 188 6.35 14.48 -16.44
C ASP A 188 6.67 13.98 -17.86
N GLU A 189 7.76 13.23 -18.03
CA GLU A 189 8.18 12.68 -19.32
C GLU A 189 7.19 11.64 -19.87
N LEU A 190 6.70 10.74 -19.02
CA LEU A 190 5.74 9.71 -19.43
C LEU A 190 4.40 10.32 -19.83
N ILE A 191 3.91 11.33 -19.10
CA ILE A 191 2.67 12.04 -19.43
C ILE A 191 2.84 12.81 -20.74
N ALA A 192 3.99 13.46 -20.96
CA ALA A 192 4.32 14.12 -22.22
C ALA A 192 4.32 13.13 -23.41
N ALA A 193 4.73 11.88 -23.18
CA ALA A 193 4.64 10.78 -24.15
C ALA A 193 3.22 10.17 -24.29
N GLY A 194 2.23 10.72 -23.60
CA GLY A 194 0.82 10.31 -23.69
C GLY A 194 0.43 9.15 -22.78
N PHE A 195 1.21 8.86 -21.73
CA PHE A 195 0.83 7.87 -20.72
C PHE A 195 -0.04 8.45 -19.61
N GLU A 196 -0.80 7.56 -18.97
CA GLU A 196 -1.52 7.82 -17.72
C GLU A 196 -1.02 6.89 -16.60
N SER A 197 -1.41 7.19 -15.36
CA SER A 197 -1.17 6.28 -14.23
C SER A 197 -1.75 4.89 -14.50
N GLY A 198 -0.92 3.85 -14.42
CA GLY A 198 -1.36 2.46 -14.49
C GLY A 198 -1.99 1.94 -13.21
N HIS A 199 -2.02 2.74 -12.13
CA HIS A 199 -2.57 2.40 -10.81
C HIS A 199 -2.06 1.04 -10.29
N ALA A 200 -0.84 0.66 -10.67
CA ALA A 200 -0.23 -0.58 -10.24
C ALA A 200 0.05 -0.60 -8.72
N TYR A 201 -0.06 0.53 -8.04
CA TYR A 201 0.14 0.71 -6.60
C TYR A 201 -1.15 0.54 -5.80
N GLY A 202 -2.25 1.10 -6.29
CA GLY A 202 -3.51 1.14 -5.56
C GLY A 202 -4.24 -0.20 -5.46
N LYS A 203 -5.19 -0.27 -4.54
CA LYS A 203 -6.27 -1.27 -4.55
C LYS A 203 -7.34 -0.82 -5.55
N ALA A 204 -6.99 -0.90 -6.84
CA ALA A 204 -7.80 -0.45 -7.95
C ALA A 204 -7.81 -1.47 -9.10
N LEU A 205 -8.50 -1.17 -10.20
CA LEU A 205 -8.30 -1.89 -11.46
C LEU A 205 -6.84 -1.80 -11.88
N ARG A 206 -6.18 -2.96 -11.97
CA ARG A 206 -4.79 -3.06 -12.38
C ARG A 206 -4.65 -3.06 -13.89
N THR A 207 -5.36 -3.91 -14.61
CA THR A 207 -5.22 -4.11 -16.07
C THR A 207 -6.43 -4.87 -16.58
N VAL A 208 -6.76 -4.62 -17.85
CA VAL A 208 -7.63 -5.49 -18.64
C VAL A 208 -6.77 -6.19 -19.70
N LYS A 209 -6.42 -7.45 -19.46
CA LYS A 209 -5.62 -8.25 -20.42
C LYS A 209 -6.50 -8.64 -21.61
N SER A 210 -6.01 -8.52 -22.82
CA SER A 210 -6.72 -8.93 -24.03
C SER A 210 -5.95 -9.98 -24.83
N CYS A 211 -6.63 -10.75 -25.67
CA CYS A 211 -5.98 -11.34 -26.84
C CYS A 211 -6.24 -10.45 -28.06
N VAL A 212 -5.58 -10.74 -29.18
CA VAL A 212 -5.71 -9.93 -30.39
C VAL A 212 -7.08 -10.02 -31.10
N GLY A 213 -8.02 -10.82 -30.57
CA GLY A 213 -9.42 -10.87 -31.01
C GLY A 213 -9.62 -11.11 -32.51
N THR A 214 -10.78 -10.67 -33.03
CA THR A 214 -11.09 -10.64 -34.47
C THR A 214 -10.18 -9.69 -35.26
N THR A 215 -9.48 -8.77 -34.60
CA THR A 215 -8.55 -7.83 -35.23
C THR A 215 -7.42 -8.55 -35.97
N TRP A 216 -6.89 -9.64 -35.39
CA TRP A 216 -5.76 -10.38 -35.99
C TRP A 216 -5.87 -11.90 -35.93
N CYS A 217 -6.60 -12.46 -34.96
CA CYS A 217 -6.64 -13.92 -34.78
C CYS A 217 -7.69 -14.54 -35.70
N ARG A 218 -7.28 -15.52 -36.52
CA ARG A 218 -8.20 -16.32 -37.36
C ARG A 218 -9.29 -17.09 -36.60
N TYR A 219 -9.18 -17.19 -35.27
CA TYR A 219 -10.15 -17.85 -34.39
C TYR A 219 -10.95 -16.85 -33.55
N GLY A 220 -10.67 -15.56 -33.68
CA GLY A 220 -11.45 -14.55 -32.98
C GLY A 220 -12.89 -14.55 -33.48
N VAL A 221 -13.84 -14.54 -32.57
CA VAL A 221 -15.28 -14.44 -32.88
C VAL A 221 -15.87 -13.09 -32.48
N GLN A 222 -15.22 -12.36 -31.57
CA GLN A 222 -15.55 -10.97 -31.24
C GLN A 222 -14.30 -10.11 -31.05
N ASP A 223 -14.49 -8.78 -31.02
CA ASP A 223 -13.43 -7.80 -30.75
C ASP A 223 -13.04 -7.80 -29.26
N ALA A 224 -11.92 -8.46 -28.97
CA ALA A 224 -11.37 -8.51 -27.63
C ALA A 224 -10.55 -7.27 -27.26
N VAL A 225 -9.88 -6.65 -28.22
CA VAL A 225 -8.91 -5.56 -27.96
C VAL A 225 -9.69 -4.29 -27.68
N GLY A 226 -10.60 -3.90 -28.58
CA GLY A 226 -11.40 -2.69 -28.42
C GLY A 226 -12.26 -2.76 -27.16
N PHE A 227 -12.86 -3.91 -26.87
CA PHE A 227 -13.65 -4.06 -25.66
C PHE A 227 -12.78 -4.03 -24.38
N ALA A 228 -11.59 -4.64 -24.38
CA ALA A 228 -10.68 -4.53 -23.25
C ALA A 228 -10.24 -3.09 -22.97
N ILE A 229 -9.95 -2.31 -24.03
CA ILE A 229 -9.61 -0.90 -23.94
C ILE A 229 -10.78 -0.11 -23.35
N GLN A 230 -12.00 -0.35 -23.83
CA GLN A 230 -13.21 0.31 -23.31
C GLN A 230 -13.40 0.03 -21.80
N LEU A 231 -13.30 -1.23 -21.38
CA LEU A 231 -13.41 -1.60 -19.97
C LEU A 231 -12.27 -0.97 -19.14
N GLU A 232 -11.04 -0.94 -19.66
CA GLU A 232 -9.93 -0.35 -18.93
C GLU A 232 -10.09 1.16 -18.74
N HIS A 233 -10.60 1.87 -19.74
CA HIS A 233 -10.91 3.30 -19.64
C HIS A 233 -12.10 3.59 -18.75
N ARG A 234 -13.11 2.70 -18.70
CA ARG A 234 -14.26 2.88 -17.81
C ARG A 234 -13.87 2.72 -16.34
N TYR A 235 -13.13 1.67 -15.98
CA TYR A 235 -12.88 1.36 -14.56
C TYR A 235 -11.50 1.78 -14.03
N LYS A 236 -10.71 2.55 -14.79
CA LYS A 236 -9.41 3.07 -14.31
C LYS A 236 -9.62 4.00 -13.11
N GLY A 237 -8.69 3.97 -12.15
CA GLY A 237 -8.70 4.84 -10.97
C GLY A 237 -9.64 4.40 -9.84
N ILE A 238 -10.71 3.65 -10.15
CA ILE A 238 -11.70 3.21 -9.16
C ILE A 238 -11.03 2.37 -8.07
N ARG A 239 -11.07 2.88 -6.83
CA ARG A 239 -10.60 2.17 -5.64
C ARG A 239 -11.64 1.16 -5.17
N ALA A 240 -11.14 0.04 -4.67
CA ALA A 240 -11.93 -1.10 -4.24
C ALA A 240 -11.30 -1.77 -3.01
N PRO A 241 -12.05 -2.64 -2.30
CA PRO A 241 -11.55 -3.33 -1.10
C PRO A 241 -10.22 -4.04 -1.32
N HIS A 242 -9.97 -4.52 -2.54
CA HIS A 242 -8.66 -4.99 -2.97
C HIS A 242 -8.43 -4.71 -4.47
N LYS A 243 -7.19 -4.94 -4.96
CA LYS A 243 -6.84 -4.88 -6.39
C LYS A 243 -7.73 -5.81 -7.23
N VAL A 244 -8.15 -5.33 -8.39
CA VAL A 244 -9.00 -6.03 -9.37
C VAL A 244 -8.24 -6.19 -10.68
N LYS A 245 -8.38 -7.33 -11.34
CA LYS A 245 -7.89 -7.58 -12.70
C LYS A 245 -9.06 -8.01 -13.56
N MET A 246 -9.04 -7.61 -14.82
CA MET A 246 -9.99 -8.08 -15.82
C MET A 246 -9.28 -8.68 -17.01
N ALA A 247 -10.01 -9.43 -17.84
CA ALA A 247 -9.52 -9.81 -19.15
C ALA A 247 -10.65 -10.11 -20.13
N VAL A 248 -10.37 -9.90 -21.42
CA VAL A 248 -11.28 -10.17 -22.54
C VAL A 248 -10.60 -11.13 -23.51
N SER A 249 -11.18 -12.31 -23.69
CA SER A 249 -10.76 -13.29 -24.69
C SER A 249 -11.73 -13.29 -25.86
N GLY A 250 -11.20 -13.12 -27.06
CA GLY A 250 -11.99 -13.08 -28.30
C GLY A 250 -12.50 -14.43 -28.79
N CYS A 251 -12.25 -15.52 -28.08
CA CYS A 251 -12.87 -16.84 -28.27
C CYS A 251 -12.57 -17.78 -27.09
N THR A 252 -13.13 -18.99 -27.14
CA THR A 252 -13.00 -20.05 -26.11
C THR A 252 -11.58 -20.60 -25.91
N ARG A 253 -10.62 -20.25 -26.79
CA ARG A 253 -9.19 -20.56 -26.58
C ARG A 253 -8.55 -19.77 -25.45
N GLU A 254 -9.22 -18.71 -25.00
CA GLU A 254 -8.95 -18.10 -23.70
C GLU A 254 -7.53 -17.53 -23.53
N CYS A 255 -6.89 -17.06 -24.61
CA CYS A 255 -5.49 -16.57 -24.56
C CYS A 255 -5.25 -15.40 -23.58
N ALA A 256 -6.32 -14.72 -23.12
CA ALA A 256 -6.24 -13.65 -22.13
C ALA A 256 -6.29 -14.14 -20.66
N GLU A 257 -6.48 -15.44 -20.41
CA GLU A 257 -6.64 -16.02 -19.07
C GLU A 257 -7.78 -15.37 -18.26
N ALA A 258 -8.87 -15.01 -18.95
CA ALA A 258 -10.13 -14.49 -18.40
C ALA A 258 -10.64 -15.21 -17.15
N GLN A 259 -10.65 -16.55 -17.10
CA GLN A 259 -11.15 -17.30 -15.94
C GLN A 259 -10.21 -17.21 -14.73
N SER A 260 -8.99 -16.69 -14.88
CA SER A 260 -8.08 -16.46 -13.74
C SER A 260 -8.21 -15.04 -13.14
N LYS A 261 -9.08 -14.19 -13.70
CA LYS A 261 -9.21 -12.78 -13.31
C LYS A 261 -10.44 -12.58 -12.43
N ASP A 262 -10.45 -11.46 -11.70
CA ASP A 262 -11.57 -11.11 -10.83
C ASP A 262 -12.85 -10.92 -11.66
N ILE A 263 -12.74 -10.45 -12.92
CA ILE A 263 -13.79 -10.40 -13.93
C ILE A 263 -13.22 -10.83 -15.29
N GLY A 264 -13.76 -11.88 -15.89
CA GLY A 264 -13.32 -12.42 -17.17
C GLY A 264 -14.44 -12.39 -18.20
N LEU A 265 -14.13 -12.03 -19.44
CA LEU A 265 -15.06 -12.09 -20.56
C LEU A 265 -14.51 -13.04 -21.62
N ILE A 266 -15.34 -13.98 -22.07
CA ILE A 266 -15.01 -14.91 -23.15
C ILE A 266 -16.06 -14.79 -24.22
N ALA A 267 -15.62 -14.39 -25.41
CA ALA A 267 -16.49 -14.21 -26.55
C ALA A 267 -17.05 -15.54 -27.09
N THR A 268 -18.30 -15.46 -27.53
CA THR A 268 -19.05 -16.47 -28.29
C THR A 268 -19.56 -15.82 -29.58
N GLU A 269 -20.20 -16.62 -30.45
CA GLU A 269 -20.87 -16.08 -31.63
C GLU A 269 -22.05 -15.15 -31.27
N ASN A 270 -22.62 -15.31 -30.07
CA ASN A 270 -23.81 -14.59 -29.62
C ASN A 270 -23.48 -13.40 -28.69
N GLY A 271 -22.21 -13.17 -28.35
CA GLY A 271 -21.80 -12.09 -27.45
C GLY A 271 -20.64 -12.52 -26.55
N TYR A 272 -20.77 -12.27 -25.25
CA TYR A 272 -19.76 -12.58 -24.25
C TYR A 272 -20.35 -13.36 -23.07
N ASN A 273 -19.62 -14.37 -22.62
CA ASN A 273 -19.82 -14.98 -21.32
C ASN A 273 -19.02 -14.21 -20.27
N ILE A 274 -19.68 -13.81 -19.19
CA ILE A 274 -19.07 -13.11 -18.07
C ILE A 274 -18.80 -14.09 -16.94
N TYR A 275 -17.55 -14.13 -16.50
CA TYR A 275 -17.09 -14.90 -15.35
C TYR A 275 -16.62 -13.94 -14.26
N VAL A 276 -16.88 -14.26 -13.00
CA VAL A 276 -16.48 -13.41 -11.87
C VAL A 276 -15.82 -14.21 -10.75
N CYS A 277 -15.13 -13.50 -9.86
CA CYS A 277 -14.53 -14.05 -8.64
C CYS A 277 -13.36 -15.04 -8.88
N GLY A 278 -12.69 -14.95 -10.03
CA GLY A 278 -11.43 -15.65 -10.28
C GLY A 278 -10.24 -14.96 -9.64
N ASN A 279 -9.16 -15.70 -9.43
CA ASN A 279 -7.97 -15.17 -8.79
C ASN A 279 -6.71 -15.97 -9.14
N GLY A 280 -5.60 -15.26 -9.40
CA GLY A 280 -4.26 -15.83 -9.30
C GLY A 280 -3.57 -15.45 -7.99
N GLY A 281 -2.67 -16.28 -7.47
CA GLY A 281 -1.91 -15.98 -6.25
C GLY A 281 -1.64 -17.24 -5.44
N ALA A 282 -1.55 -17.09 -4.11
CA ALA A 282 -1.26 -18.20 -3.20
C ALA A 282 -2.31 -19.32 -3.25
N THR A 283 -3.59 -18.94 -3.40
CA THR A 283 -4.70 -19.87 -3.62
C THR A 283 -5.37 -19.49 -4.96
N PRO A 284 -4.92 -20.08 -6.09
CA PRO A 284 -5.54 -19.82 -7.39
C PRO A 284 -6.97 -20.37 -7.42
N ARG A 285 -7.87 -19.63 -8.09
CA ARG A 285 -9.28 -19.99 -8.25
C ARG A 285 -9.74 -19.60 -9.65
N HIS A 286 -10.46 -20.50 -10.32
CA HIS A 286 -11.18 -20.14 -11.55
C HIS A 286 -12.44 -19.34 -11.22
N ALA A 287 -12.70 -18.33 -12.04
CA ALA A 287 -13.91 -17.53 -12.01
C ALA A 287 -15.12 -18.41 -12.37
N GLU A 288 -16.27 -18.08 -11.79
CA GLU A 288 -17.53 -18.79 -12.02
C GLU A 288 -18.41 -17.99 -13.00
N LEU A 289 -19.17 -18.69 -13.84
CA LEU A 289 -20.05 -18.08 -14.82
C LEU A 289 -21.15 -17.26 -14.11
N LEU A 290 -21.19 -15.96 -14.39
CA LEU A 290 -22.24 -15.06 -13.97
C LEU A 290 -23.43 -15.14 -14.93
N ILE A 291 -23.16 -14.92 -16.21
CA ILE A 291 -24.15 -14.93 -17.30
C ILE A 291 -23.48 -15.25 -18.64
N ALA A 292 -24.21 -15.87 -19.55
CA ALA A 292 -23.76 -16.23 -20.89
C ALA A 292 -24.37 -15.33 -21.97
N ASP A 293 -23.68 -15.23 -23.10
CA ASP A 293 -24.17 -14.66 -24.37
C ASP A 293 -24.80 -13.26 -24.24
N CYS A 294 -24.13 -12.35 -23.52
CA CYS A 294 -24.56 -10.95 -23.42
C CYS A 294 -23.81 -10.07 -24.43
N ASP A 295 -24.51 -9.09 -24.99
CA ASP A 295 -23.87 -8.02 -25.76
C ASP A 295 -22.98 -7.13 -24.87
N SER A 296 -22.16 -6.28 -25.48
CA SER A 296 -21.20 -5.44 -24.77
C SER A 296 -21.86 -4.41 -23.85
N GLU A 297 -23.04 -3.90 -24.19
CA GLU A 297 -23.76 -2.91 -23.38
C GLU A 297 -24.28 -3.57 -22.09
N MET A 298 -24.98 -4.69 -22.21
CA MET A 298 -25.43 -5.48 -21.07
C MET A 298 -24.27 -5.99 -20.23
N ALA A 299 -23.15 -6.36 -20.87
CA ALA A 299 -21.96 -6.77 -20.14
C ALA A 299 -21.41 -5.66 -19.25
N ILE A 300 -21.33 -4.43 -19.76
CA ILE A 300 -20.90 -3.27 -18.95
C ILE A 300 -21.85 -3.08 -17.77
N ARG A 301 -23.18 -3.13 -17.97
CA ARG A 301 -24.16 -2.98 -16.89
C ARG A 301 -23.99 -4.03 -15.78
N TYR A 302 -23.80 -5.30 -16.15
CA TYR A 302 -23.58 -6.35 -15.15
C TYR A 302 -22.25 -6.19 -14.42
N ILE A 303 -21.20 -5.71 -15.11
CA ILE A 303 -19.92 -5.42 -14.49
C ILE A 303 -20.05 -4.25 -13.51
N ASP A 304 -20.72 -3.15 -13.91
CA ASP A 304 -20.98 -1.99 -13.04
C ASP A 304 -21.63 -2.45 -11.73
N ARG A 305 -22.74 -3.19 -11.83
CA ARG A 305 -23.48 -3.73 -10.69
C ARG A 305 -22.63 -4.65 -9.82
N PHE A 306 -21.93 -5.61 -10.41
CA PHE A 306 -21.04 -6.52 -9.69
C PHE A 306 -19.96 -5.75 -8.91
N PHE A 307 -19.33 -4.79 -9.57
CA PHE A 307 -18.19 -4.06 -9.02
C PHE A 307 -18.65 -3.15 -7.87
N VAL A 308 -19.74 -2.40 -8.03
CA VAL A 308 -20.27 -1.57 -6.94
C VAL A 308 -20.76 -2.44 -5.78
N TYR A 309 -21.47 -3.54 -6.05
CA TYR A 309 -21.91 -4.45 -4.99
C TYR A 309 -20.74 -5.05 -4.20
N TYR A 310 -19.63 -5.39 -4.87
CA TYR A 310 -18.38 -5.80 -4.23
C TYR A 310 -17.76 -4.67 -3.38
N ILE A 311 -17.69 -3.44 -3.90
CA ILE A 311 -17.16 -2.26 -3.18
C ILE A 311 -17.94 -2.00 -1.89
N MET A 312 -19.27 -2.16 -1.95
CA MET A 312 -20.18 -1.94 -0.82
C MET A 312 -20.07 -3.03 0.26
N THR A 313 -19.96 -4.30 -0.15
CA THR A 313 -20.24 -5.42 0.76
C THR A 313 -19.03 -6.26 1.17
N ALA A 314 -17.89 -6.16 0.48
CA ALA A 314 -16.70 -6.90 0.88
C ALA A 314 -16.00 -6.25 2.09
N ASP A 315 -15.31 -7.06 2.90
CA ASP A 315 -14.48 -6.55 3.99
C ASP A 315 -13.16 -5.95 3.45
N LYS A 316 -12.46 -5.18 4.29
CA LYS A 316 -11.15 -4.57 3.98
C LYS A 316 -10.16 -5.62 3.48
N LEU A 317 -9.38 -5.27 2.45
CA LEU A 317 -8.34 -6.12 1.87
C LEU A 317 -8.82 -7.49 1.35
N THR A 318 -10.12 -7.64 1.06
CA THR A 318 -10.71 -8.91 0.62
C THR A 318 -10.77 -9.00 -0.91
N ARG A 319 -10.22 -10.06 -1.50
CA ARG A 319 -10.36 -10.36 -2.95
C ARG A 319 -11.80 -10.75 -3.29
N THR A 320 -12.23 -10.53 -4.53
CA THR A 320 -13.56 -10.95 -5.02
C THR A 320 -13.82 -12.44 -4.80
N SER A 321 -12.81 -13.29 -5.01
CA SER A 321 -12.88 -14.74 -4.74
C SER A 321 -13.23 -15.06 -3.29
N VAL A 322 -12.55 -14.42 -2.34
CA VAL A 322 -12.74 -14.64 -0.89
C VAL A 322 -14.05 -14.02 -0.42
N TRP A 323 -14.42 -12.86 -0.97
CA TRP A 323 -15.71 -12.23 -0.70
C TRP A 323 -16.87 -13.15 -1.11
N ARG A 324 -16.81 -13.73 -2.31
CA ARG A 324 -17.81 -14.72 -2.77
C ARG A 324 -17.83 -15.98 -1.92
N GLU A 325 -16.70 -16.43 -1.37
CA GLU A 325 -16.66 -17.59 -0.46
C GLU A 325 -17.37 -17.29 0.86
N LYS A 326 -17.27 -16.05 1.35
CA LYS A 326 -17.89 -15.62 2.61
C LYS A 326 -19.35 -15.17 2.46
N LEU A 327 -19.81 -14.89 1.24
CA LEU A 327 -21.21 -14.57 0.96
C LEU A 327 -22.09 -15.81 1.06
N GLU A 328 -23.17 -15.71 1.84
CA GLU A 328 -24.24 -16.70 1.84
C GLU A 328 -24.87 -16.81 0.44
N GLY A 329 -25.09 -18.04 -0.03
CA GLY A 329 -25.54 -18.31 -1.40
C GLY A 329 -24.46 -18.12 -2.49
N GLY A 330 -23.28 -17.60 -2.16
CA GLY A 330 -22.12 -17.54 -3.06
C GLY A 330 -22.42 -16.89 -4.41
N ILE A 331 -22.08 -17.59 -5.51
CA ILE A 331 -22.30 -17.10 -6.87
C ILE A 331 -23.78 -16.93 -7.22
N ASP A 332 -24.66 -17.77 -6.68
CA ASP A 332 -26.09 -17.71 -6.98
C ASP A 332 -26.71 -16.45 -6.37
N HIS A 333 -26.30 -16.08 -5.15
CA HIS A 333 -26.68 -14.81 -4.54
C HIS A 333 -26.18 -13.61 -5.36
N ILE A 334 -24.92 -13.65 -5.84
CA ILE A 334 -24.39 -12.59 -6.71
C ILE A 334 -25.22 -12.49 -7.99
N ARG A 335 -25.60 -13.61 -8.62
CA ARG A 335 -26.43 -13.62 -9.83
C ARG A 335 -27.81 -13.05 -9.56
N ASP A 336 -28.45 -13.44 -8.46
CA ASP A 336 -29.74 -12.90 -8.03
C ASP A 336 -29.73 -11.37 -7.89
N VAL A 337 -28.68 -10.81 -7.28
CA VAL A 337 -28.56 -9.36 -7.08
C VAL A 337 -28.20 -8.64 -8.38
N VAL A 338 -27.19 -9.12 -9.10
CA VAL A 338 -26.58 -8.41 -10.24
C VAL A 338 -27.40 -8.58 -11.52
N VAL A 339 -27.91 -9.78 -11.78
CA VAL A 339 -28.60 -10.13 -13.03
C VAL A 339 -30.12 -10.01 -12.84
N HIS A 340 -30.65 -10.63 -11.79
CA HIS A 340 -32.11 -10.70 -11.58
C HIS A 340 -32.68 -9.52 -10.79
N ASP A 341 -31.84 -8.57 -10.37
CA ASP A 341 -32.21 -7.39 -9.58
C ASP A 341 -33.12 -7.72 -8.40
N LYS A 342 -32.84 -8.84 -7.71
CA LYS A 342 -33.68 -9.37 -6.63
C LYS A 342 -33.91 -8.37 -5.49
N LEU A 343 -33.00 -7.41 -5.32
CA LEU A 343 -33.06 -6.37 -4.30
C LEU A 343 -33.67 -5.05 -4.83
N GLY A 344 -33.89 -4.89 -6.13
CA GLY A 344 -34.40 -3.66 -6.73
C GLY A 344 -33.42 -2.48 -6.69
N ILE A 345 -32.11 -2.75 -6.68
CA ILE A 345 -31.05 -1.75 -6.52
C ILE A 345 -30.16 -1.59 -7.76
N ALA A 346 -30.42 -2.33 -8.85
CA ALA A 346 -29.56 -2.30 -10.05
C ALA A 346 -29.33 -0.88 -10.59
N GLY A 347 -30.38 -0.05 -10.63
CA GLY A 347 -30.26 1.35 -11.08
C GLY A 347 -29.40 2.21 -10.14
N GLU A 348 -29.47 1.98 -8.83
CA GLU A 348 -28.62 2.66 -7.85
C GLU A 348 -27.15 2.26 -8.03
N LEU A 349 -26.89 0.96 -8.21
CA LEU A 349 -25.53 0.47 -8.45
C LEU A 349 -24.93 1.05 -9.75
N GLU A 350 -25.72 1.10 -10.84
CA GLU A 350 -25.31 1.71 -12.11
C GLU A 350 -25.02 3.22 -11.94
N SER A 351 -25.87 3.95 -11.22
CA SER A 351 -25.66 5.37 -10.94
C SER A 351 -24.42 5.64 -10.09
N MET A 352 -24.15 4.80 -9.09
CA MET A 352 -22.96 4.88 -8.26
C MET A 352 -21.70 4.65 -9.11
N MET A 353 -21.70 3.63 -9.97
CA MET A 353 -20.58 3.40 -10.89
C MET A 353 -20.38 4.57 -11.83
N GLN A 354 -21.45 5.11 -12.40
CA GLN A 354 -21.36 6.25 -13.31
C GLN A 354 -20.74 7.47 -12.65
N HIS A 355 -21.07 7.75 -11.38
CA HIS A 355 -20.40 8.81 -10.60
C HIS A 355 -18.89 8.58 -10.48
N LEU A 356 -18.44 7.35 -10.20
CA LEU A 356 -17.01 7.02 -10.10
C LEU A 356 -16.30 7.16 -11.45
N VAL A 357 -16.97 6.83 -12.55
CA VAL A 357 -16.45 6.99 -13.92
C VAL A 357 -16.31 8.48 -14.25
N ASP A 358 -17.35 9.28 -13.99
CA ASP A 358 -17.41 10.70 -14.36
C ASP A 358 -16.44 11.57 -13.55
N THR A 359 -16.06 11.13 -12.35
CA THR A 359 -15.13 11.83 -11.45
C THR A 359 -13.66 11.42 -11.64
N TYR A 360 -13.38 10.53 -12.60
CA TYR A 360 -12.01 10.07 -12.84
C TYR A 360 -11.06 11.23 -13.17
N GLN A 361 -9.89 11.17 -12.55
CA GLN A 361 -8.75 12.05 -12.81
C GLN A 361 -7.45 11.26 -12.75
N CYS A 362 -6.52 11.54 -13.66
CA CYS A 362 -5.20 10.92 -13.61
C CYS A 362 -4.41 11.47 -12.42
N GLU A 363 -4.14 10.61 -11.43
CA GLU A 363 -3.53 11.00 -10.17
C GLU A 363 -2.15 11.64 -10.37
N TRP A 364 -1.34 11.08 -11.28
CA TRP A 364 -0.03 11.62 -11.61
C TRP A 364 -0.11 12.95 -12.35
N THR A 365 -1.01 13.11 -13.32
CA THR A 365 -1.22 14.41 -14.00
C THR A 365 -1.58 15.50 -12.99
N ARG A 366 -2.46 15.22 -12.03
CA ARG A 366 -2.82 16.17 -10.97
C ARG A 366 -1.68 16.43 -9.98
N THR A 367 -0.81 15.45 -9.72
CA THR A 367 0.37 15.63 -8.86
C THR A 367 1.42 16.52 -9.52
N VAL A 368 1.81 16.21 -10.75
CA VAL A 368 2.98 16.84 -11.37
C VAL A 368 2.72 18.29 -11.78
N ASN A 369 1.45 18.63 -12.05
CA ASN A 369 1.01 19.98 -12.38
C ASN A 369 0.84 20.90 -11.14
N ASP A 370 1.09 20.39 -9.93
CA ASP A 370 0.94 21.14 -8.68
C ASP A 370 2.29 21.21 -7.93
N PRO A 371 2.97 22.38 -7.93
CA PRO A 371 4.26 22.55 -7.25
C PRO A 371 4.23 22.20 -5.75
N GLU A 372 3.13 22.49 -5.06
CA GLU A 372 2.98 22.20 -3.64
C GLU A 372 2.85 20.70 -3.38
N ARG A 373 2.34 19.92 -4.34
CA ARG A 373 2.31 18.45 -4.22
C ARG A 373 3.67 17.83 -4.50
N ARG A 374 4.43 18.38 -5.46
CA ARG A 374 5.78 17.89 -5.80
C ARG A 374 6.71 17.90 -4.59
N ARG A 375 6.57 18.87 -3.67
CA ARG A 375 7.43 18.97 -2.48
C ARG A 375 7.37 17.74 -1.57
N PHE A 376 6.24 17.02 -1.54
CA PHE A 376 6.08 15.81 -0.72
C PHE A 376 6.83 14.59 -1.27
N PHE A 377 7.42 14.70 -2.46
CA PHE A 377 8.25 13.65 -3.05
C PHE A 377 9.75 13.87 -2.78
N ARG A 378 10.16 14.97 -2.14
CA ARG A 378 11.57 15.18 -1.78
C ARG A 378 12.06 14.09 -0.82
N GLN A 379 13.34 13.75 -0.91
CA GLN A 379 13.96 12.83 0.03
C GLN A 379 14.11 13.46 1.43
N PHE A 380 14.59 14.71 1.48
CA PHE A 380 14.77 15.47 2.70
C PHE A 380 14.05 16.82 2.62
N VAL A 381 13.49 17.25 3.75
CA VAL A 381 12.79 18.54 3.86
C VAL A 381 13.79 19.70 3.92
N ASN A 382 14.93 19.51 4.57
CA ASN A 382 15.86 20.57 4.93
C ASN A 382 17.07 20.72 3.99
N THR A 383 17.16 19.91 2.93
CA THR A 383 18.26 19.97 1.94
C THR A 383 17.82 19.33 0.62
N ASP A 384 18.43 19.75 -0.48
CA ASP A 384 18.26 19.16 -1.81
C ASP A 384 19.25 18.00 -2.07
N GLU A 385 20.11 17.70 -1.10
CA GLU A 385 20.99 16.53 -1.17
C GLU A 385 20.18 15.23 -1.26
N THR A 386 20.75 14.22 -1.92
CA THR A 386 20.18 12.88 -2.00
C THR A 386 21.15 11.86 -1.45
N GLU A 387 20.63 10.84 -0.77
CA GLU A 387 21.42 9.76 -0.18
C GLU A 387 20.92 8.41 -0.67
N PRO A 388 21.80 7.52 -1.16
CA PRO A 388 21.40 6.15 -1.49
C PRO A 388 20.96 5.43 -0.20
N THR A 389 19.77 4.86 -0.22
CA THR A 389 19.26 4.07 0.91
C THR A 389 19.57 2.58 0.76
N ILE A 390 20.18 2.17 -0.35
CA ILE A 390 20.52 0.78 -0.62
C ILE A 390 21.69 0.64 -1.61
N GLU A 391 22.42 -0.47 -1.52
CA GLU A 391 23.37 -0.92 -2.53
C GLU A 391 22.68 -1.39 -3.82
N ILE A 392 23.22 -0.99 -4.96
CA ILE A 392 22.77 -1.39 -6.29
C ILE A 392 23.85 -2.24 -6.94
N VAL A 393 23.45 -3.39 -7.48
CA VAL A 393 24.33 -4.32 -8.20
C VAL A 393 23.88 -4.44 -9.66
N SER A 394 24.85 -4.70 -10.55
CA SER A 394 24.56 -4.97 -11.97
C SER A 394 24.40 -6.48 -12.17
N GLU A 395 23.27 -6.90 -12.73
CA GLU A 395 22.99 -8.29 -13.05
C GLU A 395 22.17 -8.38 -14.35
N ARG A 396 22.60 -9.23 -15.29
CA ARG A 396 21.99 -9.33 -16.64
C ARG A 396 21.88 -7.95 -17.31
N GLU A 397 22.94 -7.15 -17.21
CA GLU A 397 23.04 -5.80 -17.81
C GLU A 397 21.99 -4.80 -17.29
N GLN A 398 21.33 -5.09 -16.17
CA GLN A 398 20.39 -4.20 -15.50
C GLN A 398 20.80 -3.95 -14.04
N CYS A 399 20.46 -2.78 -13.53
CA CYS A 399 20.65 -2.42 -12.13
C CYS A 399 19.54 -3.04 -11.26
N ARG A 400 19.89 -3.72 -10.19
CA ARG A 400 18.95 -4.21 -9.18
C ARG A 400 19.45 -3.96 -7.77
N PRO A 401 18.58 -3.99 -6.76
CA PRO A 401 19.01 -4.00 -5.36
C PRO A 401 19.98 -5.15 -5.07
N GLY A 402 20.94 -4.91 -4.17
CA GLY A 402 21.74 -5.97 -3.57
C GLY A 402 20.89 -7.04 -2.86
N ASP A 403 21.48 -8.21 -2.64
CA ASP A 403 20.76 -9.35 -2.05
C ASP A 403 20.46 -9.12 -0.56
N TRP A 404 19.26 -9.47 -0.12
CA TRP A 404 18.90 -9.27 1.28
C TRP A 404 19.32 -10.47 2.14
N PRO A 405 19.86 -10.25 3.35
CA PRO A 405 20.18 -11.34 4.27
C PRO A 405 18.92 -12.07 4.74
N SER A 406 19.05 -13.38 5.00
CA SER A 406 17.96 -14.20 5.55
C SER A 406 17.63 -13.82 7.00
N GLU A 407 16.44 -14.20 7.49
CA GLU A 407 15.98 -13.84 8.85
C GLU A 407 16.94 -14.30 9.97
N LEU A 408 17.53 -15.49 9.82
CA LEU A 408 18.51 -16.03 10.77
C LEU A 408 19.77 -15.16 10.87
N VAL A 409 20.24 -14.63 9.73
CA VAL A 409 21.41 -13.73 9.68
C VAL A 409 21.07 -12.37 10.30
N SER A 410 19.84 -11.89 10.10
CA SER A 410 19.42 -10.59 10.62
C SER A 410 19.37 -10.54 12.16
N LEU A 411 19.03 -11.65 12.83
CA LEU A 411 19.00 -11.73 14.30
C LEU A 411 20.41 -11.69 14.92
N GLY A 412 21.38 -12.43 14.37
CA GLY A 412 22.77 -12.39 14.86
C GLY A 412 23.43 -11.03 14.66
N GLN A 413 23.20 -10.40 13.50
CA GLN A 413 23.65 -9.02 13.26
C GLN A 413 22.96 -8.02 14.20
N PHE A 414 21.70 -8.27 14.58
CA PHE A 414 20.95 -7.37 15.46
C PHE A 414 21.56 -7.32 16.87
N VAL A 415 21.85 -8.47 17.47
CA VAL A 415 22.51 -8.56 18.80
C VAL A 415 23.87 -7.87 18.78
N SER A 416 24.72 -8.18 17.80
CA SER A 416 26.05 -7.54 17.66
C SER A 416 25.96 -6.02 17.51
N LEU A 417 24.92 -5.50 16.84
CA LEU A 417 24.71 -4.06 16.69
C LEU A 417 24.15 -3.42 17.96
N GLU A 418 23.33 -4.12 18.73
CA GLU A 418 22.87 -3.63 20.03
C GLU A 418 24.03 -3.56 21.03
N ASP A 419 24.89 -4.56 21.07
CA ASP A 419 26.11 -4.55 21.89
C ASP A 419 27.02 -3.39 21.50
N ARG A 420 27.25 -3.21 20.18
CA ARG A 420 28.09 -2.13 19.65
C ARG A 420 27.45 -0.75 19.88
N ARG A 421 26.13 -0.63 19.78
CA ARG A 421 25.40 0.60 20.13
C ARG A 421 25.54 0.90 21.61
N ALA A 422 25.35 -0.09 22.48
CA ALA A 422 25.52 0.06 23.91
C ALA A 422 26.95 0.48 24.27
N GLU A 423 27.97 -0.04 23.56
CA GLU A 423 29.36 0.39 23.72
C GLU A 423 29.56 1.86 23.31
N ILE A 424 29.05 2.28 22.15
CA ILE A 424 29.15 3.66 21.68
C ILE A 424 28.39 4.61 22.63
N GLU A 425 27.19 4.22 23.06
CA GLU A 425 26.37 4.99 24.01
C GLU A 425 27.07 5.15 25.35
N SER A 426 27.75 4.11 25.85
CA SER A 426 28.55 4.17 27.07
C SER A 426 29.78 5.08 26.90
N ARG A 427 30.52 4.93 25.80
CA ARG A 427 31.74 5.71 25.51
C ARG A 427 31.47 7.20 25.27
N HIS A 428 30.31 7.52 24.70
CA HIS A 428 29.92 8.89 24.33
C HIS A 428 28.74 9.41 25.14
N ALA A 429 28.48 8.88 26.34
CA ALA A 429 27.33 9.26 27.16
C ALA A 429 27.27 10.78 27.40
N GLN A 430 28.42 11.40 27.70
CA GLN A 430 28.51 12.84 27.95
C GLN A 430 28.29 13.68 26.68
N ASP A 431 28.71 13.18 25.50
CA ASP A 431 28.49 13.86 24.22
C ASP A 431 27.03 13.73 23.76
N LEU A 432 26.38 12.60 24.08
CA LEU A 432 24.96 12.37 23.82
C LEU A 432 24.05 13.31 24.64
N GLU A 433 24.52 13.75 25.81
CA GLU A 433 23.84 14.75 26.64
C GLU A 433 24.11 16.19 26.18
N ASN A 434 25.13 16.42 25.34
CA ASN A 434 25.48 17.73 24.80
C ASN A 434 24.59 18.09 23.59
N THR A 435 23.29 18.20 23.82
CA THR A 435 22.31 18.46 22.78
C THR A 435 22.14 19.95 22.47
N ARG A 436 21.70 20.24 21.25
CA ARG A 436 21.34 21.60 20.81
C ARG A 436 20.06 21.56 20.02
N TRP A 437 19.28 22.64 20.13
CA TRP A 437 18.13 22.88 19.27
C TRP A 437 18.57 23.25 17.86
N ILE A 438 18.38 22.32 16.92
CA ILE A 438 18.70 22.49 15.50
C ILE A 438 17.43 22.81 14.72
N HIS A 439 17.44 23.87 13.92
CA HIS A 439 16.36 24.19 12.99
C HIS A 439 16.31 23.16 11.87
N VAL A 440 15.14 22.57 11.61
CA VAL A 440 14.98 21.50 10.61
C VAL A 440 13.93 21.77 9.54
N GLY A 441 13.25 22.92 9.60
CA GLY A 441 12.22 23.31 8.62
C GLY A 441 11.13 24.17 9.22
N LYS A 442 10.13 24.50 8.40
CA LYS A 442 8.90 25.16 8.81
C LYS A 442 7.79 24.13 9.03
N VAL A 443 6.76 24.50 9.78
CA VAL A 443 5.58 23.63 10.02
C VAL A 443 4.99 23.09 8.71
N ASP A 444 4.83 23.95 7.71
CA ASP A 444 4.21 23.62 6.42
C ASP A 444 5.06 22.67 5.55
N ASP A 445 6.32 22.46 5.90
CA ASP A 445 7.17 21.49 5.21
C ASP A 445 6.85 20.04 5.62
N PHE A 446 6.13 19.85 6.72
CA PHE A 446 5.75 18.53 7.25
C PHE A 446 4.25 18.27 7.03
N PRO A 447 3.86 17.10 6.49
CA PRO A 447 2.48 16.79 6.17
C PRO A 447 1.62 16.67 7.44
N PHE A 448 0.38 17.17 7.36
CA PHE A 448 -0.62 17.04 8.42
C PHE A 448 -0.90 15.57 8.76
N ASP A 449 -0.80 15.22 10.05
CA ASP A 449 -0.95 13.86 10.58
C ASP A 449 -0.03 12.83 9.89
N GLY A 450 1.17 13.27 9.50
CA GLY A 450 2.16 12.45 8.83
C GLY A 450 3.57 12.82 9.24
N GLY A 451 4.53 12.14 8.59
CA GLY A 451 5.94 12.43 8.74
C GLY A 451 6.64 12.80 7.44
N ALA A 452 7.80 13.43 7.60
CA ALA A 452 8.78 13.68 6.56
C ALA A 452 10.20 13.43 7.11
N THR A 453 11.18 13.32 6.21
CA THR A 453 12.57 13.03 6.59
C THR A 453 13.40 14.30 6.56
N ILE A 454 14.31 14.45 7.52
CA ILE A 454 15.38 15.45 7.49
C ILE A 454 16.74 14.76 7.48
N LYS A 455 17.74 15.46 6.97
CA LYS A 455 19.15 15.03 7.01
C LYS A 455 19.89 15.81 8.09
N TYR A 456 20.70 15.11 8.90
CA TYR A 456 21.58 15.72 9.90
C TYR A 456 22.90 14.94 9.93
N GLY A 457 23.98 15.55 9.43
CA GLY A 457 25.22 14.81 9.12
C GLY A 457 24.93 13.72 8.08
N LYS A 458 25.29 12.48 8.41
CA LYS A 458 25.00 11.28 7.61
C LYS A 458 23.73 10.56 8.05
N VAL A 459 22.98 11.10 9.01
CA VAL A 459 21.79 10.47 9.60
C VAL A 459 20.50 11.00 8.99
N GLN A 460 19.51 10.11 8.88
CA GLN A 460 18.14 10.46 8.53
C GLN A 460 17.23 10.39 9.74
N ILE A 461 16.51 11.47 10.01
CA ILE A 461 15.57 11.57 11.13
C ILE A 461 14.17 11.76 10.55
N ALA A 462 13.22 10.98 11.06
CA ALA A 462 11.80 11.13 10.76
C ALA A 462 11.20 12.13 11.73
N VAL A 463 10.52 13.14 11.21
CA VAL A 463 9.79 14.16 11.99
C VAL A 463 8.32 14.04 11.65
N PHE A 464 7.47 13.97 12.67
CA PHE A 464 6.03 13.74 12.58
C PHE A 464 5.26 14.95 13.10
N ASN A 465 4.39 15.49 12.26
CA ASN A 465 3.43 16.53 12.62
C ASN A 465 2.10 15.84 12.97
N PHE A 466 1.83 15.62 14.26
CA PHE A 466 0.60 14.96 14.73
C PHE A 466 -0.45 16.03 15.07
N THR A 467 -0.85 16.77 14.04
CA THR A 467 -1.79 17.89 14.09
C THR A 467 -3.08 17.59 14.83
N SER A 468 -3.69 16.42 14.63
CA SER A 468 -4.96 16.05 15.29
C SER A 468 -4.84 15.97 16.81
N ARG A 469 -3.61 15.87 17.33
CA ARG A 469 -3.29 15.89 18.77
C ARG A 469 -2.61 17.19 19.22
N GLY A 470 -2.24 18.07 18.29
CA GLY A 470 -1.42 19.25 18.57
C GLY A 470 -0.01 18.90 19.07
N GLU A 471 0.51 17.73 18.70
CA GLU A 471 1.78 17.19 19.19
C GLU A 471 2.78 16.99 18.04
N TRP A 472 4.07 17.06 18.35
CA TRP A 472 5.16 16.80 17.42
C TRP A 472 6.10 15.73 17.97
N TYR A 473 6.59 14.89 17.07
CA TYR A 473 7.48 13.78 17.42
C TYR A 473 8.62 13.65 16.43
N ALA A 474 9.75 13.13 16.87
CA ALA A 474 10.85 12.77 15.99
C ALA A 474 11.50 11.47 16.41
N SER A 475 12.00 10.71 15.42
CA SER A 475 12.72 9.45 15.65
C SER A 475 13.78 9.23 14.59
N GLN A 476 14.66 8.24 14.80
CA GLN A 476 15.44 7.70 13.68
C GLN A 476 14.51 7.32 12.51
N ASN A 477 14.93 7.52 11.26
CA ASN A 477 14.11 7.14 10.10
C ASN A 477 14.23 5.64 9.75
N MET A 478 15.32 5.00 10.18
CA MET A 478 15.56 3.58 9.94
C MET A 478 14.65 2.71 10.82
N CYS A 479 13.86 1.84 10.21
CA CYS A 479 13.09 0.83 10.92
C CYS A 479 14.01 -0.32 11.36
N PRO A 480 14.12 -0.65 12.66
CA PRO A 480 15.07 -1.65 13.17
C PRO A 480 14.81 -3.07 12.65
N HIS A 481 13.56 -3.39 12.28
CA HIS A 481 13.17 -4.73 11.82
C HIS A 481 13.91 -5.18 10.54
N ARG A 482 14.00 -4.30 9.53
CA ARG A 482 14.61 -4.61 8.22
C ARG A 482 15.59 -3.53 7.76
N LYS A 483 15.99 -2.64 8.67
CA LYS A 483 16.99 -1.59 8.44
C LYS A 483 16.70 -0.66 7.25
N ALA A 484 15.43 -0.51 6.91
CA ALA A 484 14.97 0.36 5.82
C ALA A 484 14.64 1.77 6.35
N PHE A 485 15.08 2.81 5.64
CA PHE A 485 14.86 4.22 5.97
C PHE A 485 13.48 4.71 5.53
N VAL A 486 12.44 4.33 6.29
CA VAL A 486 11.05 4.48 5.85
C VAL A 486 10.08 4.96 6.93
N LEU A 487 10.52 5.18 8.18
CA LEU A 487 9.59 5.50 9.28
C LEU A 487 8.87 6.83 9.08
N SER A 488 9.49 7.84 8.47
CA SER A 488 8.84 9.11 8.11
C SER A 488 7.63 8.93 7.20
N ARG A 489 7.61 7.85 6.42
CA ARG A 489 6.52 7.47 5.50
C ARG A 489 5.43 6.64 6.19
N GLY A 490 5.64 6.29 7.46
CA GLY A 490 4.71 5.50 8.25
C GLY A 490 3.41 6.24 8.55
N MET A 491 2.39 5.47 8.89
CA MET A 491 1.10 6.00 9.29
C MET A 491 1.13 6.32 10.78
N VAL A 492 0.88 7.58 11.11
CA VAL A 492 0.74 8.04 12.48
C VAL A 492 -0.68 7.74 12.96
N GLY A 493 -0.84 7.37 14.23
CA GLY A 493 -2.14 7.10 14.83
C GLY A 493 -2.00 6.89 16.32
N ASP A 494 -3.02 6.33 16.95
CA ASP A 494 -2.95 5.93 18.35
C ASP A 494 -3.32 4.47 18.57
N ALA A 495 -2.85 3.93 19.70
CA ALA A 495 -3.27 2.65 20.25
C ALA A 495 -3.52 2.87 21.75
N ALA A 496 -4.76 2.72 22.21
CA ALA A 496 -5.15 3.08 23.57
C ALA A 496 -4.66 4.49 24.01
N GLY A 497 -4.70 5.47 23.09
CA GLY A 497 -4.24 6.84 23.34
C GLY A 497 -2.71 7.06 23.28
N ILE A 498 -1.91 6.00 23.14
CA ILE A 498 -0.46 6.09 22.93
C ILE A 498 -0.19 6.50 21.48
N PRO A 499 0.50 7.62 21.23
CA PRO A 499 0.85 8.05 19.88
C PRO A 499 1.87 7.07 19.29
N LYS A 500 1.61 6.61 18.07
CA LYS A 500 2.45 5.62 17.40
C LYS A 500 2.68 5.92 15.93
N VAL A 501 3.74 5.33 15.38
CA VAL A 501 3.96 5.20 13.94
C VAL A 501 3.97 3.74 13.54
N ALA A 502 3.19 3.39 12.51
CA ALA A 502 3.24 2.08 11.87
C ALA A 502 4.22 2.11 10.69
N CYS A 503 5.26 1.27 10.74
CA CYS A 503 6.23 1.11 9.67
C CYS A 503 5.51 0.77 8.35
N PRO A 504 5.78 1.50 7.26
CA PRO A 504 5.03 1.35 6.00
C PRO A 504 5.21 -0.02 5.35
N LEU A 505 6.40 -0.63 5.50
CA LEU A 505 6.75 -1.90 4.86
C LEU A 505 6.22 -3.13 5.58
N HIS A 506 6.26 -3.13 6.92
CA HIS A 506 6.04 -4.35 7.72
C HIS A 506 4.98 -4.19 8.81
N LYS A 507 4.38 -3.00 8.94
CA LYS A 507 3.34 -2.67 9.93
C LYS A 507 3.76 -2.90 11.40
N LYS A 508 5.06 -2.90 11.67
CA LYS A 508 5.62 -2.81 13.03
C LYS A 508 5.31 -1.44 13.60
N THR A 509 4.78 -1.40 14.81
CA THR A 509 4.29 -0.16 15.44
C THR A 509 5.20 0.25 16.59
N PHE A 510 5.61 1.52 16.58
CA PHE A 510 6.50 2.09 17.58
C PHE A 510 5.83 3.24 18.30
N ASN A 511 5.98 3.29 19.62
CA ASN A 511 5.55 4.41 20.45
C ASN A 511 6.41 5.65 20.11
N LEU A 512 5.77 6.75 19.75
CA LEU A 512 6.47 7.98 19.36
C LEU A 512 7.05 8.76 20.55
N ARG A 513 6.65 8.44 21.79
CA ARG A 513 7.17 9.09 23.01
C ARG A 513 8.54 8.52 23.42
N ASP A 514 8.63 7.20 23.52
CA ASP A 514 9.80 6.50 24.08
C ASP A 514 10.49 5.54 23.09
N GLY A 515 9.90 5.32 21.91
CA GLY A 515 10.42 4.46 20.87
C GLY A 515 10.21 2.96 21.06
N SER A 516 9.55 2.53 22.13
CA SER A 516 9.26 1.12 22.40
C SER A 516 8.40 0.47 21.31
N SER A 517 8.60 -0.83 21.07
CA SER A 517 7.69 -1.59 20.22
C SER A 517 6.38 -1.88 20.94
N LEU A 518 5.25 -1.70 20.24
CA LEU A 518 3.92 -2.01 20.76
C LEU A 518 3.47 -3.45 20.45
N GLN A 519 4.31 -4.25 19.80
CA GLN A 519 3.98 -5.64 19.41
C GLN A 519 4.84 -6.69 20.14
N GLY A 520 5.57 -6.28 21.19
CA GLY A 520 6.33 -7.17 22.08
C GLY A 520 7.62 -7.70 21.47
N GLU A 521 8.24 -6.95 20.56
CA GLU A 521 9.61 -7.17 20.12
C GLU A 521 10.61 -6.40 20.98
N ASP A 522 11.83 -6.93 21.07
CA ASP A 522 12.88 -6.40 21.97
C ASP A 522 13.56 -5.13 21.43
N TYR A 523 13.28 -4.77 20.17
CA TYR A 523 13.89 -3.61 19.53
C TYR A 523 13.07 -2.32 19.71
N ARG A 524 13.79 -1.20 19.84
CA ARG A 524 13.22 0.14 19.95
C ARG A 524 13.79 1.10 18.90
N ILE A 525 13.07 2.18 18.63
CA ILE A 525 13.58 3.31 17.85
C ILE A 525 14.09 4.40 18.77
N ARG A 526 15.14 5.12 18.38
CA ARG A 526 15.56 6.33 19.10
C ARG A 526 14.59 7.46 18.80
N THR A 527 14.13 8.17 19.83
CA THR A 527 13.30 9.38 19.73
C THR A 527 14.11 10.63 20.04
N PHE A 528 13.66 11.77 19.53
CA PHE A 528 14.30 13.08 19.73
C PHE A 528 13.24 14.12 20.14
N PRO A 529 13.52 14.99 21.12
CA PRO A 529 12.62 16.08 21.47
C PRO A 529 12.37 17.03 20.31
N VAL A 530 11.12 17.49 20.17
CA VAL A 530 10.71 18.45 19.14
C VAL A 530 10.16 19.70 19.79
N LYS A 531 10.52 20.88 19.24
CA LYS A 531 9.98 22.18 19.64
C LYS A 531 9.53 22.94 18.40
N VAL A 532 8.36 23.57 18.48
CA VAL A 532 7.88 24.49 17.44
C VAL A 532 7.85 25.90 18.01
N ASP A 533 8.50 26.84 17.33
CA ASP A 533 8.58 28.24 17.75
C ASP A 533 8.51 29.18 16.53
N GLY A 534 7.58 30.12 16.55
CA GLY A 534 7.36 31.08 15.45
C GLY A 534 7.14 30.43 14.07
N GLY A 535 6.47 29.27 14.01
CA GLY A 535 6.24 28.51 12.77
C GLY A 535 7.45 27.68 12.29
N ASN A 536 8.55 27.67 13.05
CA ASN A 536 9.74 26.88 12.76
C ASN A 536 9.78 25.62 13.64
N VAL A 537 10.30 24.53 13.09
CA VAL A 537 10.46 23.24 13.76
C VAL A 537 11.92 23.05 14.13
N TYR A 538 12.16 22.66 15.38
CA TYR A 538 13.49 22.40 15.94
C TYR A 538 13.54 21.01 16.57
N LEU A 539 14.68 20.34 16.42
CA LEU A 539 14.98 19.08 17.10
C LEU A 539 16.11 19.28 18.10
N ASP A 540 16.00 18.66 19.28
CA ASP A 540 17.10 18.61 20.23
C ASP A 540 18.01 17.43 19.90
N LEU A 541 19.18 17.71 19.33
CA LEU A 541 20.07 16.70 18.75
C LEU A 541 21.48 16.79 19.34
N PRO A 542 22.16 15.65 19.55
CA PRO A 542 23.58 15.61 19.90
C PRO A 542 24.46 16.01 18.70
N PRO A 543 25.78 16.16 18.90
CA PRO A 543 26.73 16.41 17.82
C PRO A 543 26.66 15.36 16.70
N THR A 544 26.87 15.79 15.45
CA THR A 544 26.75 14.93 14.25
C THR A 544 27.73 13.76 14.27
N ASP A 545 28.94 13.95 14.77
CA ASP A 545 29.99 12.92 14.84
C ASP A 545 29.60 11.74 15.73
N VAL A 546 28.83 11.99 16.79
CA VAL A 546 28.29 10.95 17.68
C VAL A 546 27.09 10.26 17.02
N LEU A 547 26.17 11.05 16.44
CA LEU A 547 24.97 10.49 15.83
C LEU A 547 25.29 9.67 14.58
N ASP A 548 26.26 10.08 13.77
CA ASP A 548 26.73 9.37 12.59
C ASP A 548 27.26 7.98 12.97
N LYS A 549 28.03 7.86 14.07
CA LYS A 549 28.50 6.56 14.57
C LYS A 549 27.36 5.62 14.98
N LEU A 550 26.24 6.17 15.45
CA LEU A 550 25.09 5.40 15.94
C LEU A 550 24.04 5.06 14.87
N LEU A 551 23.87 5.94 13.88
CA LEU A 551 22.70 5.96 13.00
C LEU A 551 23.01 6.30 11.53
N ALA A 552 24.27 6.38 11.11
CA ALA A 552 24.60 6.78 9.74
C ALA A 552 23.87 5.94 8.67
N THR A 553 23.43 6.63 7.62
CA THR A 553 22.69 6.04 6.51
C THR A 553 23.48 4.92 5.83
N GLU A 554 24.76 5.15 5.58
CA GLU A 554 25.66 4.19 4.94
C GLU A 554 25.74 2.85 5.69
N ILE A 555 25.71 2.91 7.04
CA ILE A 555 25.70 1.71 7.90
C ILE A 555 24.40 0.94 7.67
N GLY A 556 23.25 1.61 7.73
CA GLY A 556 21.95 0.97 7.47
C GLY A 556 21.82 0.43 6.04
N CYS A 557 22.32 1.18 5.06
CA CYS A 557 22.34 0.83 3.64
C CYS A 557 23.08 -0.48 3.39
N LYS A 558 24.34 -0.58 3.86
CA LYS A 558 25.13 -1.82 3.75
C LYS A 558 24.47 -2.97 4.50
N LEU A 559 24.00 -2.74 5.73
CA LEU A 559 23.37 -3.79 6.54
C LEU A 559 22.03 -4.30 5.99
N ALA A 560 21.35 -3.51 5.14
CA ALA A 560 20.12 -3.94 4.48
C ALA A 560 20.39 -4.89 3.29
N THR A 561 21.59 -4.86 2.69
CA THR A 561 21.93 -5.60 1.45
C THR A 561 23.20 -6.43 1.49
N SER A 562 23.97 -6.40 2.56
CA SER A 562 25.17 -7.22 2.66
C SER A 562 24.82 -8.58 3.27
N CYS A 563 25.21 -9.65 2.57
CA CYS A 563 25.26 -11.00 3.14
C CYS A 563 26.44 -11.16 4.13
N SER A 564 27.25 -10.11 4.36
CA SER A 564 28.36 -10.16 5.31
C SER A 564 27.83 -10.24 6.75
N THR A 565 28.16 -11.31 7.43
CA THR A 565 27.82 -11.53 8.85
C THR A 565 28.72 -10.73 9.81
N ASN A 566 29.85 -10.20 9.33
CA ASN A 566 30.78 -9.41 10.14
C ASN A 566 30.47 -7.92 10.07
N VAL A 567 30.04 -7.39 11.21
CA VAL A 567 29.83 -5.95 11.45
C VAL A 567 31.17 -5.19 11.40
N ASP A 568 32.29 -5.87 11.61
CA ASP A 568 33.66 -5.31 11.57
C ASP A 568 34.12 -4.92 10.16
N ASP A 569 33.58 -5.56 9.12
CA ASP A 569 33.88 -5.22 7.71
C ASP A 569 33.14 -3.96 7.23
N VAL A 570 32.16 -3.45 8.01
CA VAL A 570 31.26 -2.38 7.58
C VAL A 570 31.83 -0.99 7.87
N VAL A 571 32.56 -0.85 8.99
CA VAL A 571 33.24 0.39 9.42
C VAL A 571 34.41 0.04 10.37
N PRO A 572 35.68 0.33 10.05
CA PRO A 572 36.77 0.22 11.01
C PRO A 572 36.52 1.17 12.19
N LEU A 573 36.68 0.69 13.42
CA LEU A 573 36.87 1.57 14.56
C LEU A 573 38.22 2.26 14.36
N GLU A 574 38.24 3.41 13.69
CA GLU A 574 39.39 4.30 13.83
C GLU A 574 39.43 4.75 15.29
N VAL A 575 40.53 4.40 15.94
CA VAL A 575 40.81 4.49 17.38
C VAL A 575 40.85 5.95 17.84
#